data_AF-A0A401H8Y2-F1
#
_entry.id   AF-A0A401H8Y2-F1
#
_cell.length_a   1.000
_cell.length_b   1.000
_cell.length_c   1.000
_cell.angle_alpha   90.00
_cell.angle_beta   90.00
_cell.angle_gamma   90.00
#
_symmetry.space_group_name_H-M   'P 1'
#
loop_
_entity.id
_entity.type
_entity.pdbx_description
1 polymer ?
#
loop_
_entity_poly.entity_id
_entity_poly.type
_entity_poly.pdbx_seq_one_letter_code
_entity_poly.pdbx_strand_id
1 'polypeptide(L)'
;MLVDSLGEEGLGLGELEALGVAVPVVVYLEPWADPGLLLEEYRGLVWLYRGPLVSLVGGALGVEDLLSLAGEPGVSLVVPAGPLRPVAKAEELPPDVPRGVLGAVASASTEGGVVYDRPLRLTGALEAWEMGYRGGGVVIGVIDT
;
A
#
# COMPACT_ATOMS: atom_id res chain seq x y z
N MET A 1 -8.17 18.10 9.23
CA MET A 1 -7.38 18.70 8.11
C MET A 1 -7.57 17.84 6.86
N LEU A 2 -8.01 18.42 5.74
CA LEU A 2 -8.12 17.69 4.47
C LEU A 2 -6.78 17.81 3.72
N VAL A 3 -6.15 16.68 3.40
CA VAL A 3 -4.95 16.68 2.56
C VAL A 3 -5.39 16.46 1.13
N ASP A 4 -5.18 17.48 0.29
CA ASP A 4 -5.50 17.42 -1.13
C ASP A 4 -4.40 16.64 -1.89
N SER A 5 -4.40 15.31 -1.72
CA SER A 5 -3.59 14.39 -2.52
C SER A 5 -4.09 14.26 -3.96
N LEU A 6 -5.27 14.78 -4.27
CA LEU A 6 -5.89 14.72 -5.60
C LEU A 6 -5.38 15.82 -6.53
N GLY A 7 -4.95 16.95 -5.96
CA GLY A 7 -4.24 18.01 -6.68
C GLY A 7 -2.96 17.53 -7.38
N GLU A 8 -2.27 16.53 -6.84
CA GLU A 8 -1.10 15.91 -7.50
C GLU A 8 -1.48 15.01 -8.70
N GLU A 9 -2.72 14.49 -8.73
CA GLU A 9 -3.27 13.73 -9.86
C GLU A 9 -4.01 14.62 -10.88
N GLY A 10 -4.03 15.93 -10.67
CA GLY A 10 -4.66 16.89 -11.58
C GLY A 10 -6.20 16.87 -11.57
N LEU A 11 -6.82 16.33 -10.52
CA LEU A 11 -8.26 16.35 -10.31
C LEU A 11 -8.57 17.17 -9.06
N GLY A 12 -9.05 18.40 -9.25
CA GLY A 12 -9.46 19.24 -8.13
C GLY A 12 -10.78 18.75 -7.52
N LEU A 13 -11.00 19.02 -6.23
CA LEU A 13 -12.28 18.71 -5.56
C LEU A 13 -13.50 19.28 -6.32
N GLY A 14 -13.37 20.47 -6.91
CA GLY A 14 -14.44 21.08 -7.72
C GLY A 14 -14.75 20.36 -9.04
N GLU A 15 -13.77 19.66 -9.63
CA GLU A 15 -14.00 18.83 -10.83
C GLU A 15 -14.70 17.52 -10.47
N LEU A 16 -14.33 16.92 -9.33
CA LEU A 16 -14.98 15.72 -8.80
C LEU A 16 -16.43 16.00 -8.38
N GLU A 17 -16.67 17.18 -7.81
CA GLU A 17 -18.01 17.67 -7.50
C GLU A 17 -18.85 17.84 -8.76
N ALA A 18 -18.30 18.48 -9.81
CA ALA A 18 -18.98 18.65 -11.09
C ALA A 18 -19.29 17.32 -11.81
N LEU A 19 -18.48 16.28 -11.57
CA LEU A 19 -18.69 14.94 -12.09
C LEU A 19 -19.65 14.09 -11.23
N GLY A 20 -20.01 14.55 -10.03
CA GLY A 20 -20.90 13.83 -9.11
C GLY A 20 -20.33 12.49 -8.66
N VAL A 21 -19.00 12.37 -8.56
CA VAL A 21 -18.32 11.11 -8.25
C VAL A 21 -18.04 11.00 -6.76
N ALA A 22 -18.27 9.81 -6.19
CA ALA A 22 -17.86 9.51 -4.83
C ALA A 22 -16.34 9.24 -4.78
N VAL A 23 -15.65 9.93 -3.89
CA VAL A 23 -14.20 9.87 -3.72
C VAL A 23 -13.88 8.82 -2.65
N PRO A 24 -13.07 7.79 -2.97
CA PRO A 24 -12.61 6.85 -1.95
C PRO A 24 -11.76 7.57 -0.91
N VAL A 25 -11.99 7.31 0.38
CA VAL A 25 -11.30 8.00 1.46
C VAL A 25 -10.92 7.08 2.61
N VAL A 26 -9.81 7.45 3.25
CA VAL A 26 -9.38 6.97 4.55
C VAL A 26 -9.36 8.14 5.51
N VAL A 27 -10.01 7.98 6.65
CA VAL A 27 -10.19 9.02 7.66
C VAL A 27 -9.52 8.55 8.94
N TYR A 28 -8.55 9.33 9.40
CA TYR A 28 -7.87 9.13 10.66
C TYR A 28 -8.64 9.83 11.76
N LEU A 29 -8.78 9.13 12.87
CA LEU A 29 -9.53 9.59 14.02
C LEU A 29 -8.61 9.85 15.20
N GLU A 30 -8.96 10.87 15.98
CA GLU A 30 -8.39 11.08 17.30
C GLU A 30 -8.72 9.90 18.22
N PRO A 31 -7.86 9.56 19.20
CA PRO A 31 -8.07 8.40 20.06
C PRO A 31 -9.38 8.39 20.86
N TRP A 32 -9.95 9.57 21.11
CA TRP A 32 -11.19 9.76 21.87
C TRP A 32 -12.45 9.82 20.99
N ALA A 33 -12.28 9.86 19.66
CA ALA A 33 -13.41 9.97 18.74
C ALA A 33 -14.27 8.70 18.75
N ASP A 34 -15.57 8.87 18.55
CA ASP A 34 -16.48 7.74 18.37
C ASP A 34 -16.73 7.48 16.87
N PRO A 35 -16.05 6.50 16.25
CA PRO A 35 -16.29 6.14 14.86
C PRO A 35 -17.71 5.65 14.59
N GLY A 36 -18.47 5.19 15.61
CA GLY A 36 -19.84 4.75 15.42
C GLY A 36 -20.74 5.89 14.92
N LEU A 37 -20.61 7.07 15.53
CA LEU A 37 -21.36 8.27 15.14
C LEU A 37 -21.05 8.67 13.70
N LEU A 38 -19.77 8.67 13.31
CA LEU A 38 -19.36 9.03 11.96
C LEU A 38 -19.89 8.05 10.91
N LEU A 39 -19.95 6.74 11.20
CA LEU A 39 -20.51 5.73 10.30
C LEU A 39 -22.04 5.86 10.13
N GLU A 40 -22.74 6.31 11.18
CA GLU A 40 -24.19 6.56 11.13
C GLU A 40 -24.54 7.83 10.34
N GLU A 41 -23.74 8.88 10.53
CA GLU A 41 -23.94 10.19 9.90
C GLU A 41 -23.50 10.20 8.43
N TYR A 42 -22.32 9.63 8.13
CA TYR A 42 -21.73 9.61 6.81
C TYR A 42 -21.89 8.24 6.16
N ARG A 43 -23.04 8.00 5.51
CA ARG A 43 -23.42 6.68 4.94
C ARG A 43 -22.43 6.09 3.92
N GLY A 44 -21.56 6.92 3.34
CA GLY A 44 -20.52 6.45 2.43
C GLY A 44 -19.29 5.85 3.13
N LEU A 45 -19.16 6.02 4.46
CA LEU A 45 -18.18 5.32 5.27
C LEU A 45 -18.73 3.93 5.62
N VAL A 46 -17.99 2.88 5.28
CA VAL A 46 -18.50 1.50 5.31
C VAL A 46 -17.60 0.51 6.05
N TRP A 47 -16.39 0.94 6.42
CA TRP A 47 -15.48 0.11 7.19
C TRP A 47 -14.80 0.90 8.30
N LEU A 48 -14.39 0.15 9.32
CA LEU A 48 -13.70 0.62 10.51
C LEU A 48 -12.52 -0.28 10.80
N TYR A 49 -11.38 0.32 11.08
CA TYR A 49 -10.22 -0.33 11.66
C TYR A 49 -9.88 0.34 12.99
N ARG A 50 -9.91 -0.41 14.09
CA ARG A 50 -9.40 0.04 15.39
C ARG A 50 -8.13 -0.73 15.73
N GLY A 51 -7.00 -0.08 15.51
CA GLY A 51 -5.69 -0.59 15.89
C GLY A 51 -5.18 0.05 17.18
N PRO A 52 -4.11 -0.50 17.77
CA PRO A 52 -3.47 0.05 18.96
C PRO A 52 -2.76 1.40 18.71
N LEU A 53 -2.45 1.72 17.45
CA LEU A 53 -1.74 2.95 17.07
C LEU A 53 -2.62 3.96 16.34
N VAL A 54 -3.63 3.48 15.61
CA VAL A 54 -4.50 4.31 14.78
C VAL A 54 -5.92 3.76 14.79
N SER A 55 -6.89 4.67 14.76
CA SER A 55 -8.28 4.35 14.45
C SER A 55 -8.65 5.00 13.13
N LEU A 56 -9.18 4.20 12.21
CA LEU A 56 -9.48 4.60 10.84
C LEU A 56 -10.91 4.23 10.49
N VAL A 57 -11.60 5.10 9.76
CA VAL A 57 -12.81 4.75 9.02
C VAL A 57 -12.59 5.06 7.54
N GLY A 58 -13.33 4.40 6.67
CA GLY A 58 -13.24 4.73 5.26
C GLY A 58 -14.35 4.15 4.43
N GLY A 59 -14.31 4.51 3.15
CA GLY A 59 -15.36 4.23 2.20
C GLY A 59 -15.27 5.19 1.03
N ALA A 60 -16.40 5.65 0.50
CA ALA A 60 -16.45 6.63 -0.58
C ALA A 60 -17.50 7.70 -0.29
N LEU A 61 -17.13 8.97 -0.37
CA LEU A 61 -17.98 10.10 -0.02
C LEU A 61 -18.07 11.11 -1.16
N GLY A 62 -19.19 11.82 -1.25
CA GLY A 62 -19.31 12.99 -2.11
C GLY A 62 -18.44 14.15 -1.61
N VAL A 63 -18.19 15.12 -2.47
CA VAL A 63 -17.33 16.28 -2.12
C VAL A 63 -17.92 17.11 -0.97
N GLU A 64 -19.24 17.30 -0.93
CA GLU A 64 -19.93 18.00 0.15
C GLU A 64 -19.72 17.29 1.51
N ASP A 65 -19.91 15.97 1.55
CA ASP A 65 -19.69 15.15 2.74
C ASP A 65 -18.22 15.20 3.18
N LEU A 66 -17.27 15.24 2.24
CA LEU A 66 -15.84 15.34 2.56
C LEU A 66 -15.47 16.67 3.22
N LEU A 67 -16.03 17.77 2.73
CA LEU A 67 -15.80 19.09 3.29
C LEU A 67 -16.39 19.19 4.70
N SER A 68 -17.59 18.62 4.91
CA SER A 68 -18.22 18.54 6.23
C SER A 68 -17.39 17.67 7.19
N LEU A 69 -17.02 16.46 6.76
CA LEU A 69 -16.25 15.51 7.56
C LEU A 69 -14.88 16.05 7.99
N ALA A 70 -14.23 16.88 7.17
CA ALA A 70 -12.94 17.47 7.51
C ALA A 70 -12.99 18.43 8.72
N GLY A 71 -14.19 18.91 9.07
CA GLY A 71 -14.45 19.77 10.23
C GLY A 71 -15.00 19.04 11.46
N GLU A 72 -15.27 17.74 11.38
CA GLU A 72 -15.90 16.98 12.47
C GLU A 72 -14.99 16.83 13.70
N PRO A 73 -15.53 17.02 14.92
CA PRO A 73 -14.80 16.75 16.15
C PRO A 73 -14.33 15.29 16.19
N GLY A 74 -13.02 15.11 16.36
CA GLY A 74 -12.41 13.78 16.44
C GLY A 74 -11.91 13.25 15.10
N VAL A 75 -12.11 13.97 13.99
CA VAL A 75 -11.41 13.72 12.72
C VAL A 75 -10.08 14.45 12.72
N SER A 76 -8.98 13.71 12.64
CA SER A 76 -7.62 14.29 12.62
C SER A 76 -7.19 14.59 11.18
N LEU A 77 -7.38 13.63 10.27
CA LEU A 77 -6.94 13.71 8.89
C LEU A 77 -7.89 12.97 7.96
N VAL A 78 -8.24 13.60 6.84
CA VAL A 78 -8.96 12.95 5.74
C VAL A 78 -7.99 12.81 4.56
N VAL A 79 -7.82 11.58 4.09
CA VAL A 79 -6.96 11.23 2.96
C VAL A 79 -7.82 10.66 1.84
N PRO A 80 -7.99 11.39 0.73
CA PRO A 80 -8.48 10.82 -0.50
C PRO A 80 -7.57 9.69 -0.96
N ALA A 81 -8.12 8.48 -1.03
CA ALA A 81 -7.44 7.35 -1.61
C ALA A 81 -7.62 7.43 -3.12
N GLY A 82 -6.60 7.96 -3.81
CA GLY A 82 -6.42 7.67 -5.23
C GLY A 82 -6.36 6.16 -5.45
N PRO A 83 -6.65 5.66 -6.66
CA PRO A 83 -6.46 4.24 -6.95
C PRO A 83 -5.00 3.89 -6.63
N LEU A 84 -4.78 2.93 -5.72
CA LEU A 84 -3.46 2.34 -5.53
C LEU A 84 -3.05 1.73 -6.87
N ARG A 85 -2.22 2.44 -7.64
CA ARG A 85 -1.68 1.91 -8.89
C ARG A 85 -0.62 0.89 -8.52
N PRO A 86 -0.76 -0.38 -8.92
CA PRO A 86 0.30 -1.36 -8.72
C PRO A 86 1.57 -0.84 -9.38
N VAL A 87 2.65 -0.68 -8.61
CA VAL A 87 3.93 -0.16 -9.12
C VAL A 87 4.62 -1.20 -10.04
N ALA A 88 4.21 -2.46 -9.95
CA ALA A 88 4.56 -3.50 -10.92
C ALA A 88 3.49 -4.60 -10.87
N LYS A 89 3.09 -5.11 -12.03
CA LYS A 89 2.59 -6.49 -12.12
C LYS A 89 3.81 -7.39 -12.18
N ALA A 90 3.78 -8.56 -11.55
CA ALA A 90 4.72 -9.61 -11.88
C ALA A 90 4.67 -9.78 -13.40
N GLU A 91 5.79 -9.58 -14.10
CA GLU A 91 5.85 -9.96 -15.51
C GLU A 91 5.54 -11.46 -15.54
N GLU A 92 4.42 -11.82 -16.17
CA GLU A 92 4.18 -13.21 -16.53
C GLU A 92 5.38 -13.63 -17.38
N LEU A 93 6.19 -14.56 -16.84
CA LEU A 93 7.22 -15.22 -17.64
C LEU A 93 6.54 -15.66 -18.95
N PRO A 94 7.09 -15.30 -20.13
CA PRO A 94 6.47 -15.68 -21.39
C PRO A 94 6.18 -17.19 -21.37
N PRO A 95 4.98 -17.63 -21.80
CA PRO A 95 4.56 -19.02 -21.70
C PRO A 95 5.50 -20.01 -22.41
N ASP A 96 6.35 -19.49 -23.30
CA ASP A 96 7.29 -20.25 -24.13
C ASP A 96 8.71 -20.32 -23.58
N VAL A 97 9.00 -19.83 -22.36
CA VAL A 97 10.31 -20.09 -21.73
C VAL A 97 10.28 -21.50 -21.14
N PRO A 98 10.94 -22.50 -21.76
CA PRO A 98 10.95 -23.83 -21.19
C PRO A 98 11.69 -23.74 -19.86
N ARG A 99 11.10 -24.29 -18.78
CA ARG A 99 11.70 -24.30 -17.44
C ARG A 99 13.13 -24.90 -17.40
N GLY A 100 13.56 -25.59 -18.46
CA GLY A 100 14.92 -26.11 -18.65
C GLY A 100 15.91 -25.23 -19.44
N VAL A 101 15.53 -24.04 -19.93
CA VAL A 101 16.40 -23.15 -20.73
C VAL A 101 16.96 -21.96 -19.92
N LEU A 102 16.68 -21.88 -18.60
CA LEU A 102 17.52 -21.13 -17.65
C LEU A 102 18.87 -21.81 -17.38
N GLY A 103 19.32 -22.67 -18.30
CA GLY A 103 20.59 -23.36 -18.31
C GLY A 103 21.48 -22.97 -19.49
N ALA A 104 21.72 -21.67 -19.70
CA ALA A 104 22.81 -21.09 -20.50
C ALA A 104 22.60 -19.56 -20.47
N VAL A 105 23.43 -18.69 -19.89
CA VAL A 105 24.89 -18.64 -19.89
C VAL A 105 25.30 -17.89 -18.62
N ALA A 106 25.69 -18.61 -17.57
CA ALA A 106 26.59 -18.09 -16.56
C ALA A 106 27.36 -19.30 -16.06
N SER A 107 28.65 -19.34 -16.40
CA SER A 107 29.65 -20.26 -15.88
C SER A 107 29.28 -20.77 -14.48
N ALA A 108 28.88 -22.04 -14.42
CA ALA A 108 28.60 -22.72 -13.19
C ALA A 108 29.90 -22.84 -12.38
N SER A 109 30.01 -22.09 -11.29
CA SER A 109 30.70 -22.59 -10.11
C SER A 109 29.64 -23.23 -9.23
N THR A 110 29.38 -24.51 -9.46
CA THR A 110 28.64 -25.32 -8.50
C THR A 110 29.57 -25.63 -7.34
N GLU A 111 29.39 -24.97 -6.20
CA GLU A 111 29.54 -25.67 -4.94
C GLU A 111 28.16 -26.24 -4.57
N GLY A 112 28.05 -27.57 -4.52
CA GLY A 112 26.86 -28.26 -4.00
C GLY A 112 25.59 -28.28 -4.88
N GLY A 113 25.60 -27.75 -6.11
CA GLY A 113 24.47 -27.89 -7.04
C GLY A 113 23.29 -26.91 -6.85
N VAL A 114 23.48 -25.83 -6.08
CA VAL A 114 22.48 -24.76 -5.89
C VAL A 114 22.72 -23.63 -6.90
N VAL A 115 21.67 -23.22 -7.62
CA VAL A 115 21.73 -22.07 -8.52
C VAL A 115 21.23 -20.84 -7.77
N TYR A 116 22.11 -19.86 -7.58
CA TYR A 116 21.74 -18.57 -6.99
C TYR A 116 21.33 -17.58 -8.09
N ASP A 117 20.14 -16.99 -7.91
CA ASP A 117 19.67 -15.94 -8.81
C ASP A 117 20.66 -14.78 -8.90
N ARG A 118 20.75 -14.17 -10.08
CA ARG A 118 21.70 -13.08 -10.37
C ARG A 118 21.65 -11.96 -9.31
N PRO A 119 20.50 -11.51 -8.80
CA PRO A 119 20.44 -10.49 -7.74
C PRO A 119 21.13 -10.92 -6.43
N LEU A 120 20.99 -12.18 -6.00
CA LEU A 120 21.66 -12.67 -4.78
C LEU A 120 23.19 -12.67 -4.92
N ARG A 121 23.70 -12.92 -6.13
CA ARG A 121 25.14 -12.86 -6.44
C ARG A 121 25.69 -11.44 -6.55
N LEU A 122 24.86 -10.47 -6.93
CA LEU A 122 25.30 -9.09 -7.14
C LEU A 122 25.18 -8.20 -5.89
N THR A 123 24.48 -8.67 -4.86
CA THR A 123 24.19 -7.89 -3.64
C THR A 123 25.18 -8.13 -2.51
N GLY A 124 26.15 -9.04 -2.66
CA GLY A 124 27.07 -9.41 -1.59
C GLY A 124 26.43 -10.29 -0.51
N ALA A 125 25.21 -10.79 -0.76
CA ALA A 125 24.42 -11.52 0.22
C ALA A 125 25.05 -12.89 0.57
N LEU A 126 25.71 -13.53 -0.39
CA LEU A 126 26.36 -14.82 -0.22
C LEU A 126 27.61 -14.70 0.66
N GLU A 127 28.42 -13.67 0.42
CA GLU A 127 29.61 -13.36 1.19
C GLU A 127 29.23 -13.00 2.65
N ALA A 128 28.18 -12.20 2.84
CA ALA A 128 27.66 -11.89 4.18
C ALA A 128 27.20 -13.15 4.93
N TRP A 129 26.58 -14.10 4.22
CA TRP A 129 26.17 -15.38 4.77
C TRP A 129 27.36 -16.26 5.17
N GLU A 130 28.39 -16.33 4.33
CA GLU A 130 29.64 -17.05 4.63
C GLU A 130 30.38 -16.46 5.84
N MET A 131 30.33 -15.13 5.98
CA MET A 131 30.86 -14.41 7.16
C MET A 131 30.05 -14.64 8.45
N GLY A 132 29.01 -15.47 8.40
CA GLY A 132 28.22 -15.87 9.57
C GLY A 132 27.11 -14.89 9.94
N TYR A 133 26.78 -13.92 9.08
CA TYR A 133 25.64 -13.04 9.32
C TYR A 133 24.33 -13.83 9.20
N ARG A 134 23.49 -13.76 10.23
CA ARG A 134 22.20 -14.48 10.30
C ARG A 134 21.00 -13.55 10.53
N GLY A 135 21.22 -12.25 10.58
CA GLY A 135 20.16 -11.27 10.84
C GLY A 135 19.49 -11.42 12.22
N GLY A 136 20.19 -12.00 13.20
CA GLY A 136 19.62 -12.24 14.53
C GLY A 136 19.09 -10.97 15.16
N GLY A 137 17.84 -11.01 15.65
CA GLY A 137 17.16 -9.86 16.26
C GLY A 137 16.47 -8.91 15.27
N VAL A 138 16.56 -9.15 13.96
CA VAL A 138 15.86 -8.37 12.92
C VAL A 138 14.58 -9.10 12.50
N VAL A 139 13.46 -8.39 12.50
CA VAL A 139 12.18 -8.88 11.97
C VAL A 139 11.82 -8.07 10.73
N ILE A 140 11.55 -8.75 9.62
CA ILE A 140 11.13 -8.12 8.36
C ILE A 140 9.63 -8.39 8.19
N GLY A 141 8.82 -7.33 8.28
CA GLY A 141 7.40 -7.41 7.96
C GLY A 141 7.20 -7.34 6.45
N VAL A 142 6.64 -8.39 5.86
CA VAL A 142 6.25 -8.44 4.44
C VAL A 142 4.73 -8.49 4.38
N ILE A 143 4.13 -7.48 3.75
CA ILE A 143 2.69 -7.43 3.47
C ILE A 143 2.53 -7.82 2.00
N ASP A 144 2.13 -9.06 1.75
CA ASP A 144 1.93 -9.66 0.42
C ASP A 144 0.62 -10.49 0.43
N THR A 145 0.08 -10.80 -0.74
CA THR A 145 -1.22 -11.52 -0.89
C THR A 145 -1.14 -13.01 -0.69
#